data_AF-A0A957V7B8-F1
#
_entry.id   AF-A0A957V7B8-F1
#
_cell.length_a   1.000
_cell.length_b   1.000
_cell.length_c   1.000
_cell.angle_alpha   90.00
_cell.angle_beta   90.00
_cell.angle_gamma   90.00
#
_symmetry.space_group_name_H-M   'P 1'
#
loop_
_entity.id
_entity.type
_entity.pdbx_description
1 polymer ?
#
loop_
_entity_poly.entity_id
_entity_poly.type
_entity_poly.pdbx_seq_one_letter_code
_entity_poly.pdbx_strand_id
1 'polypeptide(L)'
;EMTATAIAPIKLDIIAHATEPTVDVGAAAPVIAQQRGIAGAEPVTAADFNSAVKVGGNHPSPTGRLFAVQPSYFQSFDLLQVSDGKFDPHGVMVSEAMAIAQGIKVGDSLQLTFAGVDQPVTLPVTGIVNLDNADALFTIAAESENALVADVVFVDYAWFQQTLQAPLAVQAANLQATPPPGAVVLDPQVHVKIDRSLLP
;
A
#
# COMPACT_ATOMS: atom_id res chain seq x y z
N GLU A 1 29.47 -16.12 3.43
CA GLU A 1 28.44 -16.60 4.39
C GLU A 1 27.86 -15.51 5.27
N MET A 2 28.64 -14.68 5.97
CA MET A 2 28.08 -13.61 6.82
C MET A 2 27.16 -12.62 6.07
N THR A 3 27.47 -12.26 4.83
CA THR A 3 26.63 -11.40 3.98
C THR A 3 25.29 -12.04 3.61
N ALA A 4 25.27 -13.33 3.29
CA ALA A 4 24.03 -14.04 2.96
C ALA A 4 23.09 -14.14 4.16
N THR A 5 23.63 -14.40 5.36
CA THR A 5 22.86 -14.44 6.61
C THR A 5 22.34 -13.06 7.01
N ALA A 6 23.12 -11.99 6.79
CA ALA A 6 22.73 -10.63 7.13
C ALA A 6 21.61 -10.06 6.23
N ILE A 7 21.54 -10.50 4.97
CA ILE A 7 20.57 -9.98 3.98
C ILE A 7 19.33 -10.89 3.89
N ALA A 8 19.39 -12.15 4.36
CA ALA A 8 18.26 -13.08 4.39
C ALA A 8 16.91 -12.52 4.93
N PRO A 9 16.87 -11.67 5.99
CA PRO A 9 15.60 -11.12 6.48
C PRO A 9 15.06 -9.96 5.64
N ILE A 10 15.84 -9.37 4.72
CA ILE A 10 15.37 -8.26 3.88
C ILE A 10 14.40 -8.83 2.84
N LYS A 11 13.13 -8.42 2.93
CA LYS A 11 12.06 -8.88 2.03
C LYS A 11 11.76 -7.88 0.90
N LEU A 12 12.18 -6.63 1.05
CA LEU A 12 12.09 -5.54 0.08
C LEU A 12 13.43 -4.79 0.07
N ASP A 13 14.07 -4.68 -1.09
CA ASP A 13 15.43 -4.16 -1.19
C ASP A 13 15.46 -2.64 -1.37
N ILE A 14 14.59 -2.11 -2.24
CA ILE A 14 14.56 -0.69 -2.59
C ILE A 14 13.10 -0.24 -2.77
N ILE A 15 12.79 0.95 -2.25
CA ILE A 15 11.56 1.68 -2.56
C ILE A 15 11.96 2.92 -3.35
N ALA A 16 11.58 2.96 -4.62
CA ALA A 16 11.79 4.12 -5.48
C ALA A 16 10.52 4.97 -5.49
N HIS A 17 10.56 6.12 -4.82
CA HIS A 17 9.45 7.07 -4.79
C HIS A 17 9.47 7.95 -6.02
N ALA A 18 8.29 8.21 -6.60
CA ALA A 18 8.14 9.22 -7.62
C ALA A 18 8.41 10.62 -7.04
N THR A 19 9.03 11.49 -7.84
CA THR A 19 9.23 12.89 -7.45
C THR A 19 7.97 13.73 -7.62
N GLU A 20 6.97 13.22 -8.35
CA GLU A 20 5.70 13.89 -8.61
C GLU A 20 4.52 12.89 -8.49
N PRO A 21 3.35 13.31 -7.97
CA PRO A 21 2.19 12.41 -7.78
C PRO A 21 1.57 11.88 -9.07
N THR A 22 1.93 12.45 -10.22
CA THR A 22 1.39 12.12 -11.55
C THR A 22 2.21 11.09 -12.31
N VAL A 23 3.34 10.64 -11.76
CA VAL A 23 4.19 9.64 -12.41
C VAL A 23 3.45 8.31 -12.53
N ASP A 24 3.43 7.76 -13.75
CA ASP A 24 2.90 6.43 -14.03
C ASP A 24 3.92 5.35 -13.64
N VAL A 25 3.88 4.93 -12.38
CA VAL A 25 4.75 3.86 -11.87
C VAL A 25 4.40 2.49 -12.45
N GLY A 26 3.16 2.30 -12.94
CA GLY A 26 2.76 1.12 -13.68
C GLY A 26 3.53 0.95 -14.99
N ALA A 27 3.83 2.04 -15.68
CA ALA A 27 4.70 2.05 -16.86
C ALA A 27 6.20 1.96 -16.51
N ALA A 28 6.61 2.52 -15.36
CA ALA A 28 8.01 2.53 -14.94
C ALA A 28 8.50 1.16 -14.42
N ALA A 29 7.67 0.43 -13.68
CA ALA A 29 8.06 -0.83 -13.05
C ALA A 29 8.57 -1.89 -14.05
N PRO A 30 7.94 -2.14 -15.21
CA PRO A 30 8.46 -3.07 -16.21
C PRO A 30 9.82 -2.68 -16.79
N VAL A 31 10.11 -1.38 -16.89
CA VAL A 31 11.41 -0.87 -17.37
C VAL A 31 12.51 -1.11 -16.33
N ILE A 32 12.18 -0.92 -15.04
CA ILE A 32 13.08 -1.20 -13.93
C ILE A 32 13.33 -2.70 -13.80
N ALA A 33 12.30 -3.54 -13.96
CA ALA A 33 12.41 -4.99 -13.91
C ALA A 33 13.38 -5.58 -14.95
N GLN A 34 13.61 -4.87 -16.06
CA GLN A 34 14.53 -5.29 -17.13
C GLN A 34 16.01 -4.94 -16.85
N GLN A 35 16.29 -4.15 -15.79
CA GLN A 35 17.66 -3.78 -15.47
C GLN A 35 18.45 -4.96 -14.92
N ARG A 36 19.73 -5.04 -15.29
CA ARG A 36 20.63 -6.07 -14.74
C ARG A 36 20.72 -5.92 -13.21
N GLY A 37 20.58 -7.04 -12.50
CA GLY A 37 20.63 -7.04 -11.04
C GLY A 37 19.27 -6.88 -10.37
N ILE A 38 18.18 -6.78 -11.15
CA ILE A 38 16.81 -6.71 -10.62
C ILE A 38 16.13 -8.07 -10.80
N ALA A 39 15.61 -8.63 -9.71
CA ALA A 39 14.84 -9.87 -9.69
C ALA A 39 13.33 -9.63 -9.77
N GLY A 40 12.86 -8.44 -9.40
CA GLY A 40 11.46 -8.04 -9.52
C GLY A 40 11.29 -6.55 -9.28
N ALA A 41 10.28 -5.96 -9.93
CA ALA A 41 9.86 -4.60 -9.67
C ALA A 41 8.34 -4.52 -9.80
N GLU A 42 7.66 -4.05 -8.77
CA GLU A 42 6.20 -3.93 -8.74
C GLU A 42 5.79 -2.47 -8.55
N PRO A 43 4.77 -2.00 -9.28
CA PRO A 43 4.20 -0.69 -9.02
C PRO A 43 3.36 -0.73 -7.73
N VAL A 44 3.53 0.30 -6.91
CA VAL A 44 2.77 0.50 -5.67
C VAL A 44 2.34 1.95 -5.64
N THR A 45 1.12 2.24 -5.20
CA THR A 45 0.74 3.62 -4.84
C THR A 45 0.22 3.64 -3.42
N ALA A 46 0.79 4.50 -2.58
CA ALA A 46 0.31 4.73 -1.22
C ALA A 46 -0.54 6.00 -1.15
N ALA A 47 -1.61 5.96 -0.34
CA ALA A 47 -2.42 7.12 -0.01
C ALA A 47 -3.09 6.90 1.35
N ASP A 48 -3.14 7.93 2.18
CA ASP A 48 -3.82 7.88 3.47
C ASP A 48 -5.32 8.15 3.29
N PHE A 49 -6.14 7.37 3.98
CA PHE A 49 -7.57 7.60 4.11
C PHE A 49 -7.88 8.26 5.45
N ASN A 50 -8.86 9.16 5.49
CA ASN A 50 -9.27 9.87 6.71
C ASN A 50 -10.03 8.97 7.68
N SER A 51 -10.80 8.02 7.16
CA SER A 51 -11.54 7.06 7.96
C SER A 51 -11.88 5.82 7.15
N ALA A 52 -12.03 4.71 7.85
CA ALA A 52 -12.55 3.46 7.34
C ALA A 52 -13.57 2.91 8.32
N VAL A 53 -14.75 2.53 7.83
CA VAL A 53 -15.83 2.03 8.67
C VAL A 53 -16.47 0.82 8.02
N LYS A 54 -16.63 -0.26 8.79
CA LYS A 54 -17.48 -1.38 8.37
C LYS A 54 -18.89 -0.86 8.10
N VAL A 55 -19.47 -1.19 6.95
CA VAL A 55 -20.84 -0.78 6.60
C VAL A 55 -21.83 -1.33 7.63
N GLY A 56 -22.66 -0.45 8.19
CA GLY A 56 -23.56 -0.77 9.30
C GLY A 56 -22.89 -0.75 10.69
N GLY A 57 -21.59 -0.51 10.74
CA GLY A 57 -20.85 -0.23 11.96
C GLY A 57 -20.96 1.24 12.40
N ASN A 58 -20.59 1.50 13.65
CA ASN A 58 -20.64 2.83 14.28
C ASN A 58 -19.30 3.30 14.84
N HIS A 59 -18.22 2.54 14.60
CA HIS A 59 -16.87 2.86 15.06
C HIS A 59 -15.95 3.04 13.84
N PRO A 60 -15.84 4.26 13.28
CA PRO A 60 -14.86 4.51 12.23
C PRO A 60 -13.45 4.36 12.80
N SER A 61 -12.54 3.82 11.99
CA SER A 61 -11.11 3.90 12.27
C SER A 61 -10.64 5.35 12.29
N PRO A 62 -9.54 5.64 13.00
CA PRO A 62 -8.72 6.82 12.69
C PRO A 62 -8.17 6.78 11.25
N THR A 63 -7.41 7.80 10.88
CA THR A 63 -6.65 7.85 9.63
C THR A 63 -5.81 6.59 9.48
N GLY A 64 -5.81 6.02 8.27
CA GLY A 64 -5.02 4.84 7.95
C GLY A 64 -4.43 4.93 6.56
N ARG A 65 -3.77 3.87 6.09
CA ARG A 65 -3.04 3.85 4.82
C ARG A 65 -3.61 2.83 3.86
N LEU A 66 -3.85 3.25 2.63
CA LEU A 66 -4.14 2.40 1.49
C LEU A 66 -2.86 2.17 0.69
N PHE A 67 -2.63 0.91 0.31
CA PHE A 67 -1.67 0.54 -0.72
C PHE A 67 -2.40 -0.07 -1.93
N ALA A 68 -2.22 0.54 -3.08
CA ALA A 68 -2.65 0.00 -4.36
C ALA A 68 -1.52 -0.87 -4.93
N VAL A 69 -1.79 -2.16 -5.13
CA VAL A 69 -0.79 -3.14 -5.57
C VAL A 69 -1.35 -4.04 -6.68
N GLN A 70 -0.46 -4.67 -7.44
CA GLN A 70 -0.85 -5.71 -8.39
C GLN A 70 -0.96 -7.08 -7.70
N PRO A 71 -1.75 -8.04 -8.22
CA PRO A 71 -1.81 -9.39 -7.66
C PRO A 71 -0.44 -10.10 -7.58
N SER A 72 0.47 -9.79 -8.51
CA SER A 72 1.86 -10.28 -8.53
C SER A 72 2.67 -9.86 -7.29
N TYR A 73 2.28 -8.77 -6.62
CA TYR A 73 2.98 -8.24 -5.45
C TYR A 73 3.15 -9.28 -4.34
N PHE A 74 2.12 -10.09 -4.09
CA PHE A 74 2.12 -11.16 -3.07
C PHE A 74 3.07 -12.32 -3.41
N GLN A 75 3.50 -12.43 -4.67
CA GLN A 75 4.44 -13.46 -5.12
C GLN A 75 5.87 -12.90 -5.21
N SER A 76 6.00 -11.66 -5.69
CA SER A 76 7.27 -10.95 -5.81
C SER A 76 7.88 -10.68 -4.42
N PHE A 77 7.03 -10.31 -3.46
CA PHE A 77 7.42 -9.96 -2.10
C PHE A 77 6.74 -10.83 -1.07
N ASP A 78 7.54 -11.54 -0.27
CA ASP A 78 7.10 -12.28 0.91
C ASP A 78 7.00 -11.32 2.12
N LEU A 79 6.20 -10.26 1.94
CA LEU A 79 5.91 -9.22 2.93
C LEU A 79 4.49 -9.36 3.49
N LEU A 80 3.54 -9.77 2.64
CA LEU A 80 2.11 -9.78 2.93
C LEU A 80 1.63 -11.23 2.99
N GLN A 81 1.20 -11.67 4.17
CA GLN A 81 0.63 -12.99 4.35
C GLN A 81 -0.89 -12.89 4.47
N VAL A 82 -1.61 -13.56 3.57
CA VAL A 82 -3.08 -13.60 3.63
C VAL A 82 -3.50 -14.58 4.71
N SER A 83 -4.15 -14.09 5.77
CA SER A 83 -4.61 -14.93 6.88
C SER A 83 -6.05 -15.43 6.71
N ASP A 84 -6.87 -14.70 5.95
CA ASP A 84 -8.21 -15.14 5.53
C ASP A 84 -8.59 -14.56 4.16
N GLY A 85 -9.41 -15.28 3.40
CA GLY A 85 -9.88 -14.86 2.08
C GLY A 85 -8.79 -14.84 1.00
N LYS A 86 -8.86 -13.85 0.10
CA LYS A 86 -7.94 -13.69 -1.05
C LYS A 86 -7.91 -12.24 -1.57
N PHE A 87 -6.84 -11.91 -2.27
CA PHE A 87 -6.82 -10.69 -3.09
C PHE A 87 -7.82 -10.82 -4.24
N ASP A 88 -8.66 -9.81 -4.42
CA ASP A 88 -9.67 -9.73 -5.48
C ASP A 88 -9.62 -8.33 -6.11
N PRO A 89 -9.55 -8.21 -7.45
CA PRO A 89 -9.47 -6.90 -8.12
C PRO A 89 -10.65 -5.96 -7.86
N HIS A 90 -11.77 -6.46 -7.36
CA HIS A 90 -12.96 -5.68 -7.03
C HIS A 90 -13.22 -5.57 -5.53
N GLY A 91 -12.26 -6.00 -4.71
CA GLY A 91 -12.35 -6.01 -3.26
C GLY A 91 -11.31 -5.13 -2.58
N VAL A 92 -11.39 -5.14 -1.25
CA VAL A 92 -10.36 -4.59 -0.37
C VAL A 92 -9.86 -5.69 0.55
N MET A 93 -8.55 -5.73 0.76
CA MET A 93 -7.96 -6.49 1.86
C MET A 93 -7.65 -5.56 3.02
N VAL A 94 -7.84 -6.04 4.25
CA VAL A 94 -7.63 -5.23 5.47
C VAL A 94 -6.55 -5.85 6.35
N SER A 95 -5.85 -5.04 7.14
CA SER A 95 -4.92 -5.56 8.14
C SER A 95 -5.63 -6.38 9.22
N GLU A 96 -4.96 -7.38 9.78
CA GLU A 96 -5.49 -8.15 10.92
C GLU A 96 -5.84 -7.25 12.12
N ALA A 97 -5.02 -6.26 12.41
CA ALA A 97 -5.26 -5.31 13.50
C ALA A 97 -6.58 -4.55 13.29
N MET A 98 -6.81 -4.02 12.09
CA MET A 98 -8.05 -3.35 11.72
C MET A 98 -9.25 -4.30 11.77
N ALA A 99 -9.07 -5.53 11.26
CA ALA A 99 -10.13 -6.53 11.26
C ALA A 99 -10.60 -6.89 12.67
N ILE A 100 -9.65 -7.09 13.59
CA ILE A 100 -9.91 -7.35 15.01
C ILE A 100 -10.58 -6.14 15.66
N ALA A 101 -10.04 -4.94 15.46
CA ALA A 101 -10.53 -3.71 16.10
C ALA A 101 -11.97 -3.38 15.71
N GLN A 102 -12.37 -3.61 14.46
CA GLN A 102 -13.70 -3.29 13.94
C GLN A 102 -14.64 -4.50 13.79
N GLY A 103 -14.19 -5.71 14.13
CA GLY A 103 -14.97 -6.93 13.92
C GLY A 103 -15.33 -7.17 12.45
N ILE A 104 -14.39 -6.87 11.55
CA ILE A 104 -14.52 -7.09 10.10
C ILE A 104 -14.17 -8.54 9.77
N LYS A 105 -14.92 -9.12 8.83
CA LYS A 105 -14.71 -10.45 8.26
C LYS A 105 -14.77 -10.39 6.74
N VAL A 106 -14.21 -11.40 6.08
CA VAL A 106 -14.40 -11.59 4.64
C VAL A 106 -15.89 -11.68 4.32
N GLY A 107 -16.32 -10.93 3.30
CA GLY A 107 -17.73 -10.78 2.89
C GLY A 107 -18.45 -9.57 3.50
N ASP A 108 -17.88 -8.93 4.52
CA ASP A 108 -18.36 -7.61 4.96
C ASP A 108 -18.09 -6.54 3.88
N SER A 109 -18.64 -5.35 4.05
CA SER A 109 -18.28 -4.18 3.24
C SER A 109 -17.59 -3.14 4.09
N LEU A 110 -16.57 -2.50 3.53
CA LEU A 110 -15.81 -1.43 4.15
C LEU A 110 -16.04 -0.15 3.36
N GLN A 111 -16.35 0.94 4.06
CA GLN A 111 -16.45 2.27 3.50
C GLN A 111 -15.20 3.08 3.88
N LEU A 112 -14.51 3.61 2.88
CA LEU A 112 -13.30 4.43 2.99
C LEU A 112 -13.60 5.87 2.61
N THR A 113 -13.10 6.82 3.39
CA THR A 113 -13.21 8.26 3.09
C THR A 113 -11.83 8.86 2.92
N PHE A 114 -11.61 9.64 1.87
CA PHE A 114 -10.35 10.30 1.57
C PHE A 114 -10.53 11.82 1.52
N ALA A 115 -9.48 12.57 1.85
CA ALA A 115 -9.46 13.99 1.56
C ALA A 115 -9.50 14.23 0.04
N GLY A 116 -10.35 15.16 -0.42
CA GLY A 116 -10.48 15.48 -1.84
C GLY A 116 -11.30 14.49 -2.67
N VAL A 117 -11.90 13.47 -2.05
CA VAL A 117 -12.86 12.57 -2.70
C VAL A 117 -14.25 12.83 -2.13
N ASP A 118 -15.17 13.29 -2.98
CA ASP A 118 -16.49 13.80 -2.55
C ASP A 118 -17.40 12.73 -1.92
N GLN A 119 -17.26 11.48 -2.36
CA GLN A 119 -18.10 10.36 -1.90
C GLN A 119 -17.24 9.26 -1.28
N PRO A 120 -17.63 8.72 -0.12
CA PRO A 120 -16.97 7.56 0.43
C PRO A 120 -17.00 6.38 -0.55
N VAL A 121 -15.89 5.69 -0.66
CA VAL A 121 -15.75 4.51 -1.51
C VAL A 121 -16.10 3.27 -0.70
N THR A 122 -16.99 2.42 -1.23
CA THR A 122 -17.39 1.18 -0.56
C THR A 122 -16.89 -0.03 -1.34
N LEU A 123 -16.16 -0.92 -0.68
CA LEU A 123 -15.64 -2.15 -1.26
C LEU A 123 -15.98 -3.36 -0.39
N PRO A 124 -16.26 -4.54 -0.98
CA PRO A 124 -16.36 -5.78 -0.22
C PRO A 124 -14.98 -6.16 0.32
N VAL A 125 -14.94 -6.61 1.57
CA VAL A 125 -13.73 -7.14 2.19
C VAL A 125 -13.52 -8.56 1.67
N THR A 126 -12.48 -8.76 0.88
CA THR A 126 -12.21 -10.05 0.23
C THR A 126 -11.08 -10.82 0.89
N GLY A 127 -10.28 -10.18 1.73
CA GLY A 127 -9.26 -10.85 2.52
C GLY A 127 -8.76 -10.05 3.71
N ILE A 128 -8.03 -10.74 4.57
CA ILE A 128 -7.35 -10.20 5.75
C ILE A 128 -5.86 -10.53 5.62
N VAL A 129 -5.00 -9.56 5.95
CA VAL A 129 -3.56 -9.63 5.75
C VAL A 129 -2.82 -9.40 7.05
N ASN A 130 -1.90 -10.31 7.36
CA ASN A 130 -0.90 -10.15 8.41
C ASN A 130 0.25 -9.26 7.90
N LEU A 131 0.65 -8.30 8.74
CA LEU A 131 1.65 -7.27 8.42
C LEU A 131 2.93 -7.41 9.26
N ASP A 132 3.17 -8.54 9.92
CA ASP A 132 4.32 -8.74 10.81
C ASP A 132 5.66 -8.62 10.08
N ASN A 133 5.69 -8.83 8.77
CA ASN A 133 6.88 -8.67 7.92
C ASN A 133 6.84 -7.40 7.06
N ALA A 134 5.86 -6.52 7.26
CA ALA A 134 5.55 -5.42 6.34
C ALA A 134 6.07 -4.05 6.81
N ASP A 135 6.97 -3.99 7.80
CA ASP A 135 7.55 -2.75 8.34
C ASP A 135 8.08 -1.81 7.23
N ALA A 136 8.68 -2.40 6.18
CA ALA A 136 9.22 -1.66 5.05
C ALA A 136 8.15 -0.88 4.26
N LEU A 137 6.87 -1.23 4.34
CA LEU A 137 5.79 -0.46 3.68
C LEU A 137 5.57 0.91 4.32
N PHE A 138 5.97 1.07 5.58
CA PHE A 138 5.71 2.29 6.35
C PHE A 138 6.90 3.25 6.35
N THR A 139 8.01 2.86 5.72
CA THR A 139 9.12 3.79 5.51
C THR A 139 8.73 4.80 4.43
N ILE A 140 8.61 6.07 4.83
CA ILE A 140 8.39 7.18 3.92
C ILE A 140 9.73 7.80 3.50
N ALA A 141 9.77 8.45 2.33
CA ALA A 141 10.98 9.09 1.80
C ALA A 141 11.51 10.23 2.69
N ALA A 142 10.67 10.84 3.52
CA ALA A 142 11.09 11.84 4.51
C ALA A 142 11.50 11.12 5.81
N GLU A 143 12.80 11.16 6.13
CA GLU A 143 13.35 10.50 7.31
C GLU A 143 12.61 10.86 8.61
N SER A 144 12.50 9.85 9.47
CA SER A 144 12.01 9.89 10.86
C SER A 144 10.54 10.18 11.05
N GLU A 145 9.69 9.20 10.79
CA GLU A 145 8.49 9.05 11.61
C GLU A 145 7.98 7.62 11.69
N ASN A 146 7.98 7.07 12.91
CA ASN A 146 7.21 5.89 13.26
C ASN A 146 5.73 6.30 13.37
N ALA A 147 5.09 6.66 12.26
CA ALA A 147 3.65 6.72 12.23
C ALA A 147 3.15 5.27 12.27
N LEU A 148 2.74 4.80 13.46
CA LEU A 148 2.01 3.55 13.61
C LEU A 148 0.67 3.68 12.91
N VAL A 149 0.64 3.38 11.61
CA VAL A 149 -0.60 3.25 10.88
C VAL A 149 -1.21 1.90 11.22
N ALA A 150 -2.12 1.88 12.20
CA ALA A 150 -2.77 0.65 12.64
C ALA A 150 -3.75 0.10 11.58
N ASP A 151 -4.43 1.00 10.88
CA ASP A 151 -5.44 0.67 9.89
C ASP A 151 -4.85 0.74 8.49
N VAL A 152 -4.72 -0.43 7.86
CA VAL A 152 -4.07 -0.57 6.56
C VAL A 152 -4.97 -1.37 5.65
N VAL A 153 -5.12 -0.89 4.42
CA VAL A 153 -5.92 -1.57 3.40
C VAL A 153 -5.13 -1.75 2.11
N PHE A 154 -5.41 -2.82 1.39
CA PHE A 154 -4.84 -3.10 0.07
C PHE A 154 -5.95 -3.21 -0.95
N VAL A 155 -5.73 -2.59 -2.10
CA VAL A 155 -6.64 -2.64 -3.25
C VAL A 155 -5.86 -2.95 -4.52
N ASP A 156 -6.59 -3.30 -5.57
CA ASP A 156 -6.01 -3.46 -6.90
C ASP A 156 -5.53 -2.15 -7.49
N TYR A 157 -4.33 -2.21 -8.07
CA TYR A 157 -3.67 -1.08 -8.70
C TYR A 157 -4.50 -0.49 -9.86
N ALA A 158 -5.07 -1.33 -10.73
CA ALA A 158 -5.86 -0.85 -11.85
C ALA A 158 -7.19 -0.23 -11.35
N TRP A 159 -7.80 -0.83 -10.34
CA TRP A 159 -8.97 -0.24 -9.67
C TRP A 159 -8.65 1.14 -9.08
N PHE A 160 -7.51 1.27 -8.39
CA PHE A 160 -7.05 2.53 -7.81
C PHE A 160 -6.83 3.61 -8.88
N GLN A 161 -6.17 3.26 -9.98
CA GLN A 161 -5.94 4.16 -11.11
C GLN A 161 -7.25 4.70 -11.69
N GLN A 162 -8.27 3.85 -11.80
CA GLN A 162 -9.56 4.21 -12.37
C GLN A 162 -10.44 5.04 -11.41
N THR A 163 -10.28 4.85 -10.09
CA THR A 163 -11.24 5.34 -9.10
C THR A 163 -10.69 6.48 -8.24
N LEU A 164 -9.43 6.37 -7.80
CA LEU A 164 -8.86 7.23 -6.76
C LEU A 164 -7.67 8.08 -7.24
N GLN A 165 -6.92 7.65 -8.25
CA GLN A 165 -5.72 8.35 -8.69
C GLN A 165 -5.99 9.81 -9.08
N ALA A 166 -7.00 10.06 -9.93
CA ALA A 166 -7.31 11.40 -10.40
C ALA A 166 -7.73 12.36 -9.27
N PRO A 167 -8.74 12.06 -8.41
CA PRO A 167 -9.12 12.97 -7.35
C PRO A 167 -8.01 13.16 -6.31
N LEU A 168 -7.22 12.13 -5.98
CA LEU A 168 -6.10 12.25 -5.05
C LEU A 168 -4.94 13.07 -5.63
N ALA A 169 -4.68 12.98 -6.94
CA ALA A 169 -3.68 13.81 -7.60
C ALA A 169 -4.09 15.30 -7.58
N VAL A 170 -5.38 15.58 -7.79
CA VAL A 170 -5.92 16.94 -7.65
C VAL A 170 -5.77 17.43 -6.21
N GLN A 171 -6.05 16.58 -5.22
CA GLN A 171 -5.86 16.93 -3.81
C GLN A 171 -4.39 17.21 -3.47
N ALA A 172 -3.46 16.37 -3.94
CA ALA A 172 -2.03 16.53 -3.73
C ALA A 172 -1.48 17.83 -4.37
N ALA A 173 -2.01 18.21 -5.54
CA ALA A 173 -1.63 19.46 -6.21
C ALA A 173 -2.19 20.72 -5.54
N ASN A 174 -3.30 20.61 -4.79
CA ASN A 174 -4.04 21.74 -4.23
C ASN A 174 -4.08 21.75 -2.69
N LEU A 175 -3.01 21.28 -2.05
CA LEU A 175 -2.92 21.25 -0.59
C LEU A 175 -3.05 22.67 -0.01
N GLN A 176 -4.11 22.88 0.78
CA GLN A 176 -4.36 24.16 1.44
C GLN A 176 -3.48 24.40 2.66
N ALA A 177 -2.94 23.32 3.24
CA ALA A 177 -2.01 23.33 4.35
C ALA A 177 -0.98 22.21 4.17
N THR A 178 0.20 22.41 4.75
CA THR A 178 1.20 21.34 4.84
C THR A 178 0.60 20.16 5.61
N PRO A 179 0.59 18.94 5.02
CA PRO A 179 0.12 17.76 5.74
C PRO A 179 0.91 17.56 7.03
N PRO A 180 0.32 16.92 8.06
CA PRO A 180 1.08 16.47 9.20
C PRO A 180 2.30 15.67 8.75
N PRO A 181 3.41 15.73 9.49
CA PRO A 181 4.50 14.78 9.33
C PRO A 181 3.95 13.34 9.23
N GLY A 182 4.52 12.53 8.32
CA GLY A 182 4.11 11.14 8.14
C GLY A 182 2.91 10.93 7.20
N ALA A 183 2.15 11.99 6.90
CA ALA A 183 0.96 11.89 6.07
C ALA A 183 1.32 11.73 4.58
N VAL A 184 0.65 10.77 3.93
CA VAL A 184 0.80 10.46 2.52
C VAL A 184 -0.49 10.79 1.80
N VAL A 185 -0.50 11.84 0.99
CA VAL A 185 -1.68 12.20 0.19
C VAL A 185 -1.77 11.32 -1.06
N LEU A 186 -0.66 11.21 -1.78
CA LEU A 186 -0.50 10.35 -2.93
C LEU A 186 1.00 10.14 -3.17
N ASP A 187 1.47 8.91 -3.07
CA ASP A 187 2.87 8.55 -3.26
C ASP A 187 2.97 7.36 -4.21
N PRO A 188 3.17 7.62 -5.52
CA PRO A 188 3.50 6.59 -6.50
C PRO A 188 4.91 6.06 -6.24
N GLN A 189 5.06 4.74 -6.16
CA GLN A 189 6.28 4.05 -5.79
C GLN A 189 6.54 2.87 -6.75
N VAL A 190 7.81 2.48 -6.86
CA VAL A 190 8.21 1.17 -7.40
C VAL A 190 8.97 0.42 -6.33
N HIS A 191 8.44 -0.73 -5.93
CA HIS A 191 9.08 -1.63 -4.99
C HIS A 191 9.97 -2.59 -5.77
N VAL A 192 11.22 -2.72 -5.36
CA VAL A 192 12.23 -3.44 -6.12
C VAL A 192 12.88 -4.52 -5.27
N LYS A 193 13.07 -5.67 -5.90
CA LYS A 193 13.82 -6.81 -5.40
C LYS A 193 15.05 -7.01 -6.25
N ILE A 194 16.23 -7.09 -5.63
CA ILE A 194 17.48 -7.28 -6.35
C ILE A 194 17.78 -8.76 -6.54
N ASP A 195 18.46 -9.10 -7.63
CA ASP A 195 19.02 -10.43 -7.84
C ASP A 195 20.28 -10.59 -6.99
N ARG A 196 20.09 -11.16 -5.81
CA ARG A 196 21.16 -11.37 -4.84
C ARG A 196 22.17 -12.43 -5.27
N SER A 197 21.89 -13.22 -6.30
CA SER A 197 22.88 -14.17 -6.84
C SER A 197 24.04 -13.47 -7.54
N LEU A 198 23.86 -12.19 -7.89
CA LEU A 198 24.85 -11.34 -8.53
C LEU A 198 25.65 -10.50 -7.52
N LEU A 199 25.37 -10.62 -6.22
CA LEU A 199 26.12 -9.96 -5.16
C LEU A 199 27.35 -10.81 -4.77
N PRO A 200 28.49 -10.17 -4.45
CA PRO A 200 29.74 -10.84 -4.09
C PRO A 200 29.71 -11.54 -2.71
#